data_AF-A0A956LB05-F1
#
_entry.id   AF-A0A956LB05-F1
#
_cell.length_a   1.000
_cell.length_b   1.000
_cell.length_c   1.000
_cell.angle_alpha   90.00
_cell.angle_beta   90.00
_cell.angle_gamma   90.00
#
_symmetry.space_group_name_H-M   'P 1'
#
loop_
_entity.id
_entity.type
_entity.pdbx_description
1 polymer ?
#
loop_
_entity_poly.entity_id
_entity_poly.type
_entity_poly.pdbx_seq_one_letter_code
_entity_poly.pdbx_strand_id
1 'polypeptide(L)'
;MLETSSQPPDGERLDEDTRSHVRFFAYWIGNSTLLINIPDDLDDDGPEYLEDLARPGPLLGELFAVFVTGEDHDAAARWLYDRQLGRHAVTPVIPAGVPAWRRALASFARDLGARTLEPELLAEVDVGGLLSGSGGSGLEFVFAVFTNSLRLEPAGGALRNEAWARRRGAQAARAWLDRSYSVSPPWARWETELV
;
A
#
# COMPACT_ATOMS: atom_id res chain seq x y z
N MET A 1 -9.18 34.34 -6.08
CA MET A 1 -9.88 33.35 -5.24
C MET A 1 -9.97 32.10 -6.11
N LEU A 2 -9.00 31.18 -5.95
CA LEU A 2 -8.94 29.96 -6.76
C LEU A 2 -9.86 28.93 -6.11
N GLU A 3 -10.87 28.47 -6.84
CA GLU A 3 -11.71 27.35 -6.42
C GLU A 3 -10.82 26.13 -6.23
N THR A 4 -10.55 25.77 -4.97
CA THR A 4 -9.99 24.48 -4.60
C THR A 4 -11.08 23.44 -4.82
N SER A 5 -11.28 23.05 -6.07
CA SER A 5 -12.24 22.02 -6.44
C SER A 5 -11.89 20.72 -5.69
N SER A 6 -12.80 20.30 -4.82
CA SER A 6 -12.82 18.99 -4.17
C SER A 6 -13.25 17.88 -5.13
N GLN A 7 -13.34 18.15 -6.44
CA GLN A 7 -13.67 17.12 -7.41
C GLN A 7 -12.44 16.28 -7.75
N PRO A 8 -12.61 14.95 -7.84
CA PRO A 8 -11.54 14.12 -8.35
C PRO A 8 -11.18 14.57 -9.77
N PRO A 9 -9.93 14.36 -10.21
CA PRO A 9 -9.60 14.36 -11.63
C PRO A 9 -10.56 13.43 -12.38
N ASP A 10 -10.98 13.81 -13.59
CA ASP A 10 -11.82 12.96 -14.44
C ASP A 10 -11.16 11.60 -14.68
N GLY A 11 -11.94 10.52 -14.79
CA GLY A 11 -11.47 9.19 -15.18
C GLY A 11 -12.23 8.05 -14.48
N GLU A 12 -11.98 6.82 -14.92
CA GLU A 12 -12.57 5.62 -14.33
C GLU A 12 -11.89 5.29 -13.00
N ARG A 13 -12.67 4.86 -12.00
CA ARG A 13 -12.12 4.30 -10.75
C ARG A 13 -11.69 2.86 -11.01
N LEU A 14 -10.78 2.36 -10.19
CA LEU A 14 -10.64 0.91 -10.01
C LEU A 14 -11.98 0.32 -9.56
N ASP A 15 -12.29 -0.87 -10.06
CA ASP A 15 -13.47 -1.60 -9.61
C ASP A 15 -13.40 -1.92 -8.12
N GLU A 16 -14.55 -2.24 -7.55
CA GLU A 16 -14.68 -2.48 -6.12
C GLU A 16 -13.85 -3.68 -5.65
N ASP A 17 -13.93 -4.81 -6.35
CA ASP A 17 -13.24 -6.05 -6.00
C ASP A 17 -11.72 -5.84 -5.94
N THR A 18 -11.15 -5.16 -6.94
CA THR A 18 -9.72 -4.81 -6.97
C THR A 18 -9.34 -3.94 -5.77
N ARG A 19 -10.14 -2.91 -5.45
CA ARG A 19 -9.86 -2.03 -4.30
C ARG A 19 -9.94 -2.80 -2.98
N SER A 20 -10.92 -3.69 -2.84
CA SER A 20 -11.09 -4.57 -1.69
C SER A 20 -9.93 -5.54 -1.52
N HIS A 21 -9.46 -6.18 -2.60
CA HIS A 21 -8.30 -7.08 -2.56
C HIS A 21 -7.04 -6.36 -2.08
N VAL A 22 -6.77 -5.17 -2.61
CA VAL A 22 -5.62 -4.35 -2.18
C VAL A 22 -5.73 -3.96 -0.71
N ARG A 23 -6.92 -3.54 -0.28
CA ARG A 23 -7.21 -3.20 1.12
C ARG A 23 -6.95 -4.39 2.05
N PHE A 24 -7.50 -5.56 1.74
CA PHE A 24 -7.32 -6.75 2.57
C PHE A 24 -5.87 -7.22 2.61
N PHE A 25 -5.15 -7.13 1.50
CA PHE A 25 -3.73 -7.44 1.48
C PHE A 25 -2.92 -6.50 2.39
N ALA A 26 -3.19 -5.19 2.35
CA ALA A 26 -2.59 -4.23 3.26
C ALA A 26 -2.98 -4.49 4.73
N TYR A 27 -4.23 -4.87 4.98
CA TYR A 27 -4.71 -5.29 6.30
C TYR A 27 -3.94 -6.50 6.83
N TRP A 28 -3.77 -7.56 6.03
CA TRP A 28 -3.05 -8.76 6.46
C TRP A 28 -1.58 -8.50 6.74
N ILE A 29 -0.93 -7.67 5.91
CA ILE A 29 0.44 -7.23 6.16
C ILE A 29 0.52 -6.53 7.51
N GLY A 30 -0.26 -5.47 7.70
CA GLY A 30 -0.12 -4.60 8.86
C GLY A 30 -0.61 -5.21 10.19
N ASN A 31 -1.47 -6.25 10.14
CA ASN A 31 -1.93 -6.98 11.33
C ASN A 31 -1.13 -8.25 11.63
N SER A 32 0.01 -8.47 10.96
CA SER A 32 0.83 -9.67 11.13
C SER A 32 0.14 -10.99 10.74
N THR A 33 -0.92 -10.96 9.93
CA THR A 33 -1.71 -12.17 9.61
C THR A 33 -1.43 -12.73 8.22
N LEU A 34 -0.47 -12.16 7.47
CA LEU A 34 -0.17 -12.63 6.10
C LEU A 34 0.35 -14.07 6.09
N LEU A 35 1.07 -14.49 7.13
CA LEU A 35 1.72 -15.81 7.19
C LEU A 35 0.93 -16.86 7.99
N ILE A 36 -0.25 -16.52 8.52
CA ILE A 36 -1.00 -17.40 9.43
C ILE A 36 -1.40 -18.75 8.81
N ASN A 37 -1.44 -18.84 7.47
CA ASN A 37 -1.82 -20.05 6.73
C ASN A 37 -0.62 -20.77 6.09
N ILE A 38 0.62 -20.33 6.33
CA ILE A 38 1.82 -21.02 5.84
C ILE A 38 2.21 -22.11 6.86
N PRO A 39 2.47 -23.37 6.44
CA PRO A 39 2.76 -24.48 7.36
C PRO A 39 3.94 -24.21 8.34
N ASP A 40 3.80 -24.75 9.56
CA ASP A 40 4.63 -24.60 10.78
C ASP A 40 6.10 -25.09 10.69
N ASP A 41 6.80 -24.99 9.55
CA ASP A 41 8.24 -25.36 9.54
C ASP A 41 9.13 -24.29 10.22
N LEU A 42 8.52 -23.25 10.77
CA LEU A 42 9.16 -22.26 11.63
C LEU A 42 8.90 -22.64 13.10
N ASP A 43 9.91 -22.48 13.95
CA ASP A 43 9.75 -22.59 15.40
C ASP A 43 8.58 -21.71 15.88
N ASP A 44 7.98 -22.06 17.03
CA ASP A 44 6.75 -21.47 17.65
C ASP A 44 6.69 -19.93 17.69
N ASP A 45 7.83 -19.24 17.47
CA ASP A 45 7.94 -17.78 17.44
C ASP A 45 7.50 -17.16 16.10
N GLY A 46 7.39 -17.95 15.02
CA GLY A 46 7.10 -17.46 13.68
C GLY A 46 8.12 -16.41 13.20
N PRO A 47 8.02 -15.90 11.97
CA PRO A 47 9.02 -14.97 11.49
C PRO A 47 8.50 -13.53 11.68
N GLU A 48 9.21 -12.73 12.47
CA GLU A 48 8.84 -11.34 12.82
C GLU A 48 9.04 -10.35 11.65
N TYR A 49 8.36 -10.57 10.52
CA TYR A 49 8.50 -9.74 9.32
C TYR A 49 8.06 -8.28 9.54
N LEU A 50 7.26 -8.01 10.58
CA LEU A 50 6.86 -6.66 10.93
C LEU A 50 8.04 -5.79 11.35
N GLU A 51 9.04 -6.33 12.03
CA GLU A 51 10.24 -5.56 12.35
C GLU A 51 11.00 -5.16 11.08
N ASP A 52 11.09 -6.09 10.13
CA ASP A 52 11.72 -5.83 8.83
C ASP A 52 10.92 -4.81 8.00
N LEU A 53 9.60 -4.81 8.11
CA LEU A 53 8.74 -3.81 7.47
C LEU A 53 8.82 -2.44 8.15
N ALA A 54 8.99 -2.39 9.47
CA ALA A 54 9.15 -1.13 10.19
C ALA A 54 10.48 -0.44 9.83
N ARG A 55 11.53 -1.20 9.51
CA ARG A 55 12.81 -0.68 9.01
C ARG A 55 12.62 -0.07 7.60
N PRO A 56 13.18 1.12 7.34
CA PRO A 56 13.19 1.69 5.99
C PRO A 56 13.80 0.71 4.98
N GLY A 57 13.06 0.38 3.93
CA GLY A 57 13.56 -0.61 2.98
C GLY A 57 12.58 -1.01 1.88
N PRO A 58 13.00 -1.93 1.01
CA PRO A 58 12.23 -2.32 -0.18
C PRO A 58 11.09 -3.31 0.13
N LEU A 59 11.09 -3.95 1.32
CA LEU A 59 10.26 -5.13 1.61
C LEU A 59 8.77 -4.92 1.32
N LEU A 60 8.20 -3.78 1.72
CA LEU A 60 6.80 -3.47 1.43
C LEU A 60 6.53 -3.40 -0.09
N GLY A 61 7.42 -2.77 -0.83
CA GLY A 61 7.35 -2.71 -2.30
C GLY A 61 7.52 -4.07 -2.96
N GLU A 62 8.41 -4.91 -2.45
CA GLU A 62 8.64 -6.28 -2.94
C GLU A 62 7.39 -7.15 -2.73
N LEU A 63 6.75 -7.08 -1.55
CA LEU A 63 5.49 -7.79 -1.28
C LEU A 63 4.39 -7.38 -2.25
N PHE A 64 4.22 -6.08 -2.44
CA PHE A 64 3.23 -5.58 -3.39
C PHE A 64 3.59 -5.94 -4.84
N ALA A 65 4.87 -6.01 -5.20
CA ALA A 65 5.29 -6.44 -6.54
C ALA A 65 4.92 -7.92 -6.82
N VAL A 66 5.07 -8.81 -5.82
CA VAL A 66 4.60 -10.20 -5.94
C VAL A 66 3.07 -10.23 -6.03
N PHE A 67 2.39 -9.58 -5.08
CA PHE A 67 0.94 -9.53 -5.03
C PHE A 67 0.34 -9.06 -6.36
N VAL A 68 0.78 -7.92 -6.91
CA VAL A 68 0.19 -7.36 -8.13
C VAL A 68 0.50 -8.14 -9.40
N THR A 69 1.40 -9.13 -9.37
CA THR A 69 1.64 -9.98 -10.54
C THR A 69 0.46 -10.92 -10.79
N GLY A 70 -0.20 -11.41 -9.72
CA GLY A 70 -1.34 -12.33 -9.80
C GLY A 70 -2.59 -11.92 -9.03
N GLU A 71 -2.56 -10.81 -8.29
CA GLU A 71 -3.50 -10.51 -7.19
C GLU A 71 -3.59 -11.65 -6.17
N ASP A 72 -2.46 -12.30 -5.93
CA ASP A 72 -2.35 -13.52 -5.16
C ASP A 72 -1.60 -13.24 -3.85
N HIS A 73 -2.34 -13.23 -2.75
CA HIS A 73 -1.79 -13.03 -1.41
C HIS A 73 -1.05 -14.27 -0.90
N ASP A 74 -1.42 -15.48 -1.34
CA ASP A 74 -0.72 -16.72 -1.00
C ASP A 74 0.66 -16.75 -1.67
N ALA A 75 0.76 -16.27 -2.91
CA ALA A 75 2.04 -16.10 -3.58
C ALA A 75 2.95 -15.10 -2.85
N ALA A 76 2.39 -13.98 -2.38
CA ALA A 76 3.14 -12.98 -1.61
C ALA A 76 3.56 -13.51 -0.23
N ALA A 77 2.68 -14.25 0.46
CA ALA A 77 2.97 -14.90 1.73
C ALA A 77 4.08 -15.95 1.60
N ARG A 78 3.99 -16.82 0.57
CA ARG A 78 5.02 -17.83 0.29
C ARG A 78 6.35 -17.20 -0.08
N TRP A 79 6.34 -16.14 -0.89
CA TRP A 79 7.56 -15.41 -1.21
C TRP A 79 8.21 -14.79 0.03
N LEU A 80 7.41 -14.19 0.93
CA LEU A 80 7.89 -13.63 2.19
C LEU A 80 8.52 -14.71 3.07
N TYR A 81 7.82 -15.83 3.22
CA TYR A 81 8.28 -17.00 3.96
C TYR A 81 9.63 -17.52 3.43
N ASP A 82 9.74 -17.76 2.11
CA ASP A 82 10.98 -18.24 1.51
C ASP A 82 12.13 -17.22 1.64
N ARG A 83 11.83 -15.92 1.57
CA ARG A 83 12.81 -14.85 1.80
C ARG A 83 13.34 -14.89 3.24
N GLN A 84 12.47 -15.06 4.23
CA GLN A 84 12.87 -15.10 5.64
C GLN A 84 13.70 -16.34 5.97
N LEU A 85 13.44 -17.46 5.29
CA LEU A 85 14.27 -18.66 5.36
C LEU A 85 15.58 -18.56 4.55
N GLY A 86 15.85 -17.42 3.90
CA GLY A 86 17.00 -17.25 3.01
C GLY A 86 16.96 -18.12 1.75
N ARG A 87 15.80 -18.74 1.44
CA ARG A 87 15.57 -19.58 0.26
C ARG A 87 15.29 -18.77 -0.99
N HIS A 88 14.85 -17.52 -0.83
CA HIS A 88 14.55 -16.62 -1.94
C HIS A 88 15.44 -15.37 -1.90
N ALA A 89 16.39 -15.29 -2.84
CA ALA A 89 17.31 -14.15 -2.97
C ALA A 89 16.92 -13.16 -4.09
N VAL A 90 15.89 -13.46 -4.88
CA VAL A 90 15.53 -12.64 -6.05
C VAL A 90 14.51 -11.57 -5.68
N THR A 91 14.88 -10.31 -5.92
CA THR A 91 13.95 -9.17 -5.87
C THR A 91 12.84 -9.35 -6.90
N PRO A 92 11.56 -9.28 -6.49
CA PRO A 92 10.43 -9.37 -7.39
C PRO A 92 10.49 -8.31 -8.49
N VAL A 93 10.26 -8.74 -9.72
CA VAL A 93 10.16 -7.84 -10.88
C VAL A 93 8.73 -7.89 -11.37
N ILE A 94 8.12 -6.71 -11.49
CA ILE A 94 6.79 -6.58 -12.08
C ILE A 94 6.91 -6.79 -13.59
N PRO A 95 6.25 -7.79 -14.19
CA PRO A 95 6.38 -8.08 -15.61
C PRO A 95 5.98 -6.90 -16.50
N ALA A 96 6.61 -6.81 -17.68
CA ALA A 96 6.12 -5.95 -18.74
C ALA A 96 4.69 -6.39 -19.13
N GLY A 97 3.79 -5.42 -19.32
CA GLY A 97 2.40 -5.71 -19.71
C GLY A 97 1.38 -5.78 -18.58
N VAL A 98 1.79 -5.76 -17.30
CA VAL A 98 0.79 -5.58 -16.23
C VAL A 98 0.08 -4.21 -16.37
N PRO A 99 -1.19 -4.08 -15.95
CA PRO A 99 -1.89 -2.80 -15.87
C PRO A 99 -1.09 -1.70 -15.15
N ALA A 100 -1.26 -0.45 -15.58
CA ALA A 100 -0.52 0.70 -15.02
C ALA A 100 -0.76 0.89 -13.52
N TRP A 101 -1.99 0.66 -13.05
CA TRP A 101 -2.34 0.78 -11.63
C TRP A 101 -1.58 -0.20 -10.73
N ARG A 102 -1.28 -1.42 -11.22
CA ARG A 102 -0.51 -2.43 -10.49
C ARG A 102 0.93 -1.97 -10.25
N ARG A 103 1.56 -1.36 -11.28
CA ARG A 103 2.88 -0.74 -11.14
C ARG A 103 2.86 0.44 -10.17
N ALA A 104 1.86 1.31 -10.27
CA ALA A 104 1.73 2.44 -9.35
C ALA A 104 1.54 1.99 -7.91
N LEU A 105 0.78 0.91 -7.68
CA LEU A 105 0.57 0.33 -6.36
C LEU A 105 1.86 -0.19 -5.73
N ALA A 106 2.64 -0.99 -6.46
CA ALA A 106 3.93 -1.48 -5.97
C ALA A 106 4.97 -0.36 -5.80
N SER A 107 4.97 0.64 -6.69
CA SER A 107 5.81 1.84 -6.57
C SER A 107 5.44 2.68 -5.32
N PHE A 108 4.14 2.87 -5.07
CA PHE A 108 3.64 3.55 -3.88
C PHE A 108 4.06 2.80 -2.61
N ALA A 109 3.87 1.48 -2.57
CA ALA A 109 4.28 0.62 -1.46
C ALA A 109 5.79 0.67 -1.20
N ARG A 110 6.60 0.61 -2.26
CA ARG A 110 8.05 0.75 -2.20
C ARG A 110 8.45 2.08 -1.57
N ASP A 111 7.88 3.18 -2.05
CA ASP A 111 8.28 4.51 -1.60
C ASP A 111 7.77 4.80 -0.17
N LEU A 112 6.63 4.22 0.23
CA LEU A 112 6.14 4.27 1.61
C LEU A 112 7.07 3.49 2.57
N GLY A 113 7.48 2.28 2.19
CA GLY A 113 8.41 1.43 2.96
C GLY A 113 9.82 2.02 3.03
N ALA A 114 10.31 2.59 1.92
CA ALA A 114 11.62 3.22 1.83
C ALA A 114 11.69 4.63 2.44
N ARG A 115 10.55 5.18 2.92
CA ARG A 115 10.43 6.54 3.48
C ARG A 115 10.74 7.65 2.46
N THR A 116 10.44 7.41 1.20
CA THR A 116 10.64 8.35 0.09
C THR A 116 9.33 8.89 -0.49
N LEU A 117 8.17 8.39 -0.06
CA LEU A 117 6.86 8.90 -0.44
C LEU A 117 6.63 10.31 0.16
N GLU A 118 6.40 11.31 -0.69
CA GLU A 118 6.06 12.70 -0.28
C GLU A 118 6.91 13.18 0.93
N PRO A 119 8.25 13.28 0.80
CA PRO A 119 9.16 13.42 1.93
C PRO A 119 8.90 14.69 2.76
N GLU A 120 8.50 15.79 2.12
CA GLU A 120 8.12 17.02 2.83
C GLU A 120 6.86 16.84 3.68
N LEU A 121 5.88 16.08 3.18
CA LEU A 121 4.64 15.82 3.89
C LEU A 121 4.87 14.87 5.06
N LEU A 122 5.75 13.88 4.92
CA LEU A 122 5.98 12.84 5.92
C LEU A 122 7.20 13.07 6.83
N ALA A 123 7.94 14.18 6.67
CA ALA A 123 9.19 14.44 7.39
C ALA A 123 9.10 14.39 8.93
N GLU A 124 7.93 14.69 9.49
CA GLU A 124 7.72 14.86 10.93
C GLU A 124 7.03 13.65 11.59
N VAL A 125 6.73 12.58 10.83
CA VAL A 125 6.03 11.40 11.35
C VAL A 125 6.87 10.14 11.18
N ASP A 126 6.80 9.25 12.17
CA ASP A 126 7.40 7.93 12.07
C ASP A 126 6.49 6.99 11.26
N VAL A 127 6.76 6.88 9.96
CA VAL A 127 6.02 5.98 9.06
C VAL A 127 6.22 4.50 9.45
N GLY A 128 7.23 4.17 10.27
CA GLY A 128 7.38 2.84 10.90
C GLY A 128 6.20 2.44 11.76
N GLY A 129 5.51 3.41 12.36
CA GLY A 129 4.31 3.17 13.16
C GLY A 129 3.17 2.48 12.37
N LEU A 130 3.07 2.70 11.05
CA LEU A 130 2.08 2.02 10.19
C LEU A 130 2.43 0.56 9.92
N LEU A 131 3.69 0.19 10.07
CA LEU A 131 4.28 -1.08 9.66
C LEU A 131 4.70 -1.94 10.86
N SER A 132 4.27 -1.54 12.07
CA SER A 132 4.51 -2.25 13.32
C SER A 132 3.20 -2.88 13.84
N GLY A 133 3.28 -3.80 14.80
CA GLY A 133 2.15 -4.67 15.23
C GLY A 133 0.89 -3.98 15.76
N SER A 134 0.90 -2.66 15.97
CA SER A 134 -0.29 -1.86 16.32
C SER A 134 -0.83 -1.00 15.17
N GLY A 135 -0.19 -1.03 14.00
CA GLY A 135 -0.44 -0.15 12.85
C GLY A 135 -1.37 -0.70 11.77
N GLY A 136 -1.88 -1.92 11.92
CA GLY A 136 -2.50 -2.68 10.83
C GLY A 136 -3.67 -2.00 10.10
N SER A 137 -4.64 -1.49 10.85
CA SER A 137 -5.75 -0.70 10.27
C SER A 137 -5.30 0.61 9.61
N GLY A 138 -4.11 1.12 9.96
CA GLY A 138 -3.53 2.30 9.34
C GLY A 138 -3.01 2.02 7.94
N LEU A 139 -2.29 0.90 7.76
CA LEU A 139 -1.81 0.50 6.44
C LEU A 139 -3.00 0.22 5.50
N GLU A 140 -4.01 -0.50 6.00
CA GLU A 140 -5.28 -0.71 5.31
C GLU A 140 -5.90 0.62 4.83
N PHE A 141 -6.06 1.59 5.74
CA PHE A 141 -6.66 2.88 5.42
C PHE A 141 -5.84 3.68 4.40
N VAL A 142 -4.51 3.67 4.50
CA VAL A 142 -3.60 4.34 3.55
C VAL A 142 -3.79 3.80 2.14
N PHE A 143 -3.83 2.48 2.00
CA PHE A 143 -4.00 1.83 0.71
C PHE A 143 -5.42 1.99 0.15
N ALA A 144 -6.45 1.99 1.00
CA ALA A 144 -7.81 2.32 0.59
C ALA A 144 -7.89 3.75 0.01
N VAL A 145 -7.33 4.75 0.71
CA VAL A 145 -7.32 6.14 0.21
C VAL A 145 -6.55 6.26 -1.11
N PHE A 146 -5.39 5.61 -1.21
CA PHE A 146 -4.61 5.61 -2.44
C PHE A 146 -5.40 5.01 -3.62
N THR A 147 -5.95 3.80 -3.48
CA THR A 147 -6.65 3.11 -4.58
C THR A 147 -7.98 3.76 -4.93
N ASN A 148 -8.73 4.26 -3.93
CA ASN A 148 -9.94 5.04 -4.15
C ASN A 148 -9.66 6.30 -4.98
N SER A 149 -8.48 6.89 -4.81
CA SER A 149 -8.03 8.12 -5.49
C SER A 149 -7.48 7.90 -6.89
N LEU A 150 -7.13 6.68 -7.28
CA LEU A 150 -6.63 6.41 -8.63
C LEU A 150 -7.72 6.63 -9.68
N ARG A 151 -7.32 7.21 -10.80
CA ARG A 151 -8.14 7.42 -11.99
C ARG A 151 -7.43 6.88 -13.21
N LEU A 152 -8.16 6.07 -13.96
CA LEU A 152 -7.72 5.46 -15.20
C LEU A 152 -8.30 6.22 -16.40
N GLU A 153 -7.56 6.19 -17.50
CA GLU A 153 -8.14 6.42 -18.82
C GLU A 153 -9.27 5.40 -19.06
N PRO A 154 -10.28 5.73 -19.89
CA PRO A 154 -11.37 4.82 -20.20
C PRO A 154 -10.90 3.42 -20.61
N ALA A 155 -11.72 2.41 -20.27
CA ALA A 155 -11.40 0.99 -20.45
C ALA A 155 -10.17 0.51 -19.63
N GLY A 156 -9.96 1.11 -18.44
CA GLY A 156 -8.92 0.68 -17.51
C GLY A 156 -7.48 0.90 -17.99
N GLY A 157 -7.27 1.92 -18.82
CA GLY A 157 -6.01 2.21 -19.52
C GLY A 157 -4.89 2.79 -18.63
N ALA A 158 -4.23 3.84 -19.11
CA ALA A 158 -3.16 4.51 -18.36
C ALA A 158 -3.70 5.24 -17.12
N LEU A 159 -2.83 5.58 -16.16
CA LEU A 159 -3.20 6.41 -15.01
C LEU A 159 -3.26 7.89 -15.40
N ARG A 160 -4.33 8.58 -14.99
CA ARG A 160 -4.51 10.02 -15.25
C ARG A 160 -3.98 10.91 -14.13
N ASN A 161 -3.91 10.39 -12.91
CA ASN A 161 -3.70 11.21 -11.71
C ASN A 161 -2.79 10.57 -10.64
N GLU A 162 -1.81 9.77 -11.04
CA GLU A 162 -0.96 9.04 -10.09
C GLU A 162 -0.37 9.94 -8.99
N ALA A 163 0.21 11.09 -9.35
CA ALA A 163 0.78 12.03 -8.37
C ALA A 163 -0.26 12.51 -7.34
N TRP A 164 -1.49 12.79 -7.78
CA TRP A 164 -2.59 13.16 -6.88
C TRP A 164 -2.92 12.01 -5.93
N ALA A 165 -3.15 10.81 -6.45
CA ALA A 165 -3.48 9.64 -5.65
C ALA A 165 -2.39 9.32 -4.61
N ARG A 166 -1.11 9.40 -5.01
CA ARG A 166 0.04 9.22 -4.11
C ARG A 166 0.04 10.24 -2.98
N ARG A 167 -0.20 11.52 -3.30
CA ARG A 167 -0.33 12.57 -2.28
C ARG A 167 -1.49 12.29 -1.33
N ARG A 168 -2.65 11.82 -1.81
CA ARG A 168 -3.79 11.45 -0.95
C ARG A 168 -3.47 10.28 -0.02
N GLY A 169 -2.80 9.25 -0.52
CA GLY A 169 -2.30 8.14 0.31
C GLY A 169 -1.31 8.61 1.39
N ALA A 170 -0.39 9.51 1.05
CA ALA A 170 0.55 10.10 2.02
C ALA A 170 -0.17 10.97 3.06
N GLN A 171 -1.21 11.71 2.67
CA GLN A 171 -2.05 12.46 3.63
C GLN A 171 -2.80 11.53 4.58
N ALA A 172 -3.24 10.36 4.12
CA ALA A 172 -3.80 9.31 4.97
C ALA A 172 -2.76 8.76 5.95
N ALA A 173 -1.53 8.53 5.51
CA ALA A 173 -0.44 8.10 6.38
C ALA A 173 -0.17 9.12 7.48
N ARG A 174 -0.03 10.40 7.12
CA ARG A 174 0.17 11.49 8.09
C ARG A 174 -1.00 11.61 9.06
N ALA A 175 -2.23 11.64 8.58
CA ALA A 175 -3.42 11.76 9.43
C ALA A 175 -3.61 10.57 10.40
N TRP A 176 -3.09 9.40 10.03
CA TRP A 176 -3.10 8.25 10.91
C TRP A 176 -2.09 8.38 12.05
N LEU A 177 -0.87 8.82 11.73
CA LEU A 177 0.26 8.92 12.65
C LEU A 177 0.22 10.19 13.52
N ASP A 178 -0.29 11.28 12.97
CA ASP A 178 -0.45 12.57 13.62
C ASP A 178 -1.93 12.97 13.58
N ARG A 179 -2.62 12.78 14.71
CA ARG A 179 -4.05 13.11 14.87
C ARG A 179 -4.32 14.62 14.87
N SER A 180 -3.29 15.45 14.98
CA SER A 180 -3.42 16.92 14.86
C SER A 180 -3.37 17.41 13.42
N TYR A 181 -2.92 16.55 12.49
CA TYR A 181 -2.84 16.90 11.07
C TYR A 181 -4.23 17.06 10.45
N SER A 182 -4.47 18.24 9.87
CA SER A 182 -5.68 18.54 9.10
C SER A 182 -5.43 18.35 7.61
N VAL A 183 -6.13 17.40 7.01
CA VAL A 183 -6.03 17.10 5.58
C VAL A 183 -6.62 18.26 4.77
N SER A 184 -5.85 18.77 3.80
CA SER A 184 -6.28 19.80 2.86
C SER A 184 -5.94 19.42 1.41
N PRO A 185 -6.91 19.42 0.48
CA PRO A 185 -8.34 19.60 0.73
C PRO A 185 -8.92 18.45 1.58
N PRO A 186 -10.04 18.66 2.32
CA PRO A 186 -10.69 17.61 3.09
C PRO A 186 -10.98 16.37 2.23
N TRP A 187 -11.03 15.19 2.86
CA TRP A 187 -11.41 13.97 2.13
C TRP A 187 -12.85 14.03 1.64
N ALA A 188 -13.05 13.63 0.40
CA ALA A 188 -14.36 13.24 -0.06
C ALA A 188 -14.73 11.88 0.54
N ARG A 189 -16.03 11.64 0.76
CA ARG A 189 -16.53 10.37 1.32
C ARG A 189 -15.97 9.14 0.60
N TRP A 190 -15.92 9.19 -0.73
CA TRP A 190 -15.46 8.09 -1.57
C TRP A 190 -13.96 7.80 -1.45
N GLU A 191 -13.15 8.74 -0.97
CA GLU A 191 -11.71 8.52 -0.75
C GLU A 191 -11.48 7.60 0.45
N THR A 192 -12.34 7.68 1.46
CA THR A 192 -12.19 6.95 2.72
C THR A 192 -13.07 5.70 2.82
N GLU A 193 -13.76 5.34 1.73
CA GLU A 193 -14.58 4.12 1.69
C GLU A 193 -13.71 2.87 1.84
N LEU A 194 -14.01 2.08 2.87
CA LEU A 194 -13.49 0.73 3.04
C LEU A 194 -14.49 -0.20 2.35
N VAL A 195 -14.36 -0.34 1.03
CA VAL A 195 -15.09 -1.34 0.24
C VAL A 195 -14.43 -2.70 0.38
#